data_AF-A0AAX3PAQ4-F1
#
_entry.id   AF-A0AAX3PAQ4-F1
#
_cell.length_a   1.000
_cell.length_b   1.000
_cell.length_c   1.000
_cell.angle_alpha   90.00
_cell.angle_beta   90.00
_cell.angle_gamma   90.00
#
_symmetry.space_group_name_H-M   'P 1'
#
loop_
_entity.id
_entity.type
_entity.pdbx_description
1 polymer ?
#
loop_
_entity_poly.entity_id
_entity_poly.type
_entity_poly.pdbx_seq_one_letter_code
_entity_poly.pdbx_strand_id
1 'polypeptide(L)'
;MNTHTDELQGGIVSALVEFNSDEHWVCLNIDWRDVEEVELQGNALADIHGIKEHFILSEPGEDTSVWHMLVLYDLWLQARGYEVVLWDIDADQYTGFICRTDVLDKLLNEGRKLGLAMVKLDHVNEQ
;
A
#
# COMPACT_ATOMS: atom_id res chain seq x y z
N MET A 1 -23.56 6.57 -4.73
CA MET A 1 -22.38 7.42 -4.50
C MET A 1 -22.73 8.46 -3.47
N ASN A 2 -21.97 8.51 -2.38
CA ASN A 2 -22.13 9.49 -1.32
C ASN A 2 -20.99 10.49 -1.47
N THR A 3 -21.22 11.55 -2.24
CA THR A 3 -20.20 12.50 -2.72
C THR A 3 -19.32 13.08 -1.61
N HIS A 4 -19.83 13.20 -0.39
CA HIS A 4 -19.04 13.66 0.76
C HIS A 4 -18.00 12.64 1.27
N THR A 5 -18.27 11.35 1.11
CA THR A 5 -17.30 10.29 1.47
C THR A 5 -16.17 10.27 0.45
N ASP A 6 -16.50 10.40 -0.83
CA ASP A 6 -15.52 10.41 -1.92
C ASP A 6 -14.59 11.63 -1.83
N GLU A 7 -15.14 12.82 -1.53
CA GLU A 7 -14.37 14.05 -1.27
C GLU A 7 -13.43 13.92 -0.05
N LEU A 8 -13.90 13.28 1.03
CA LEU A 8 -13.10 13.07 2.23
C LEU A 8 -11.94 12.10 1.97
N GLN A 9 -12.20 10.97 1.30
CA GLN A 9 -11.17 9.99 0.97
C GLN A 9 -10.12 10.59 0.05
N GLY A 10 -10.53 11.25 -1.04
CA GLY A 10 -9.61 11.94 -1.96
C GLY A 10 -8.79 13.04 -1.27
N GLY A 11 -9.39 13.77 -0.31
CA GLY A 11 -8.68 14.75 0.51
C GLY A 11 -7.63 14.14 1.42
N ILE A 12 -7.93 13.00 2.06
CA ILE A 12 -6.95 12.27 2.89
C ILE A 12 -5.79 11.77 2.05
N VAL A 13 -6.07 11.13 0.90
CA VAL A 13 -5.04 10.61 -0.01
C VAL A 13 -4.14 11.74 -0.50
N SER A 14 -4.74 12.85 -0.93
CA SER A 14 -3.98 14.03 -1.39
C SER A 14 -3.03 14.54 -0.30
N ALA A 15 -3.50 14.62 0.94
CA ALA A 15 -2.66 15.01 2.07
C ALA A 15 -1.53 14.01 2.33
N LEU A 16 -1.81 12.70 2.29
CA LEU A 16 -0.79 11.66 2.48
C LEU A 16 0.29 11.69 1.39
N VAL A 17 -0.10 11.89 0.13
CA VAL A 17 0.84 12.04 -0.99
C VAL A 17 1.69 13.31 -0.85
N GLU A 18 1.10 14.42 -0.38
CA GLU A 18 1.86 15.63 -0.06
C GLU A 18 2.89 15.36 1.06
N PHE A 19 2.52 14.62 2.11
CA PHE A 19 3.46 14.21 3.16
C PHE A 19 4.61 13.34 2.65
N ASN A 20 4.37 12.44 1.68
CA ASN A 20 5.45 11.65 1.08
C ASN A 20 6.56 12.53 0.48
N SER A 21 6.20 13.69 -0.08
CA SER A 21 7.15 14.60 -0.74
C SER A 21 8.12 15.30 0.24
N ASP A 22 7.78 15.32 1.53
CA ASP A 22 8.61 15.86 2.62
C ASP A 22 9.46 14.77 3.32
N GLU A 23 9.88 13.73 2.58
CA GLU A 23 10.62 12.55 3.09
C GLU A 23 9.86 11.71 4.13
N HIS A 24 8.57 12.00 4.35
CA HIS A 24 7.70 11.25 5.24
C HIS A 24 6.85 10.28 4.42
N TRP A 25 7.50 9.26 3.84
CA TRP A 25 6.81 8.18 3.15
C TRP A 25 5.84 7.48 4.12
N VAL A 26 4.55 7.83 4.01
CA VAL A 26 3.46 7.36 4.88
C VAL A 26 2.45 6.51 4.14
N CYS A 27 2.40 6.59 2.80
CA CYS A 27 1.58 5.71 1.97
C CYS A 27 2.26 5.32 0.65
N LEU A 28 1.81 4.19 0.09
CA LEU A 28 1.98 3.84 -1.32
C LEU A 28 0.93 4.60 -2.13
N ASN A 29 1.31 5.09 -3.30
CA ASN A 29 0.38 5.54 -4.32
C ASN A 29 0.97 5.25 -5.71
N ILE A 30 0.68 4.06 -6.23
CA ILE A 30 1.37 3.50 -7.40
C ILE A 30 0.39 3.38 -8.56
N ASP A 31 0.74 3.92 -9.73
CA ASP A 31 0.00 3.67 -10.97
C ASP A 31 0.03 2.18 -11.32
N TRP A 32 -1.09 1.62 -11.76
CA TRP A 32 -1.19 0.18 -12.06
C TRP A 32 -0.18 -0.34 -13.11
N ARG A 33 0.45 0.55 -13.88
CA ARG A 33 1.49 0.22 -14.87
C ARG A 33 2.92 0.31 -14.34
N ASP A 34 3.14 1.01 -13.24
CA ASP A 34 4.48 1.38 -12.78
C ASP A 34 5.02 0.35 -11.79
N VAL A 35 5.36 -0.83 -12.32
CA VAL A 35 5.85 -1.98 -11.55
C VAL A 35 7.08 -1.64 -10.68
N GLU A 36 7.99 -0.82 -11.19
CA GLU A 36 9.22 -0.40 -10.51
C GLU A 36 8.94 0.43 -9.23
N GLU A 37 7.81 1.15 -9.20
CA GLU A 37 7.42 1.98 -8.05
C GLU A 37 7.11 1.14 -6.81
N VAL A 38 6.81 -0.16 -6.95
CA VAL A 38 6.63 -1.06 -5.80
C VAL A 38 7.93 -1.20 -5.01
N GLU A 39 9.07 -1.31 -5.69
CA GLU A 39 10.38 -1.33 -5.01
C GLU A 39 10.69 0.04 -4.41
N LEU A 40 10.54 1.11 -5.19
CA LEU A 40 10.94 2.46 -4.78
C LEU A 40 10.11 2.96 -3.59
N GLN A 41 8.79 2.98 -3.72
CA GLN A 41 7.90 3.47 -2.66
C GLN A 41 7.82 2.49 -1.49
N GLY A 42 7.84 1.19 -1.78
CA GLY A 42 7.85 0.14 -0.75
C GLY A 42 9.08 0.25 0.15
N ASN A 43 10.29 0.37 -0.42
CA ASN A 43 11.50 0.50 0.39
C ASN A 43 11.53 1.83 1.16
N ALA A 44 11.06 2.92 0.55
CA ALA A 44 10.97 4.21 1.24
C ALA A 44 10.04 4.16 2.46
N LEU A 45 8.89 3.48 2.36
CA LEU A 45 8.02 3.20 3.52
C LEU A 45 8.69 2.28 4.54
N ALA A 46 9.35 1.22 4.08
CA ALA A 46 10.02 0.27 4.97
C ALA A 46 11.10 0.97 5.83
N ASP A 47 11.84 1.91 5.25
CA ASP A 47 12.84 2.74 5.95
C ASP A 47 12.20 3.57 7.08
N ILE A 48 11.02 4.17 6.85
CA ILE A 48 10.27 4.91 7.89
C ILE A 48 9.84 4.00 9.05
N HIS A 49 9.53 2.73 8.75
CA HIS A 49 9.24 1.71 9.76
C HIS A 49 10.50 1.09 10.40
N GLY A 50 11.70 1.54 10.01
CA GLY A 50 12.98 1.08 10.54
C GLY A 50 13.39 -0.32 10.07
N ILE A 51 12.77 -0.82 9.00
CA ILE A 51 13.17 -2.06 8.33
C ILE A 51 14.42 -1.74 7.51
N LYS A 52 15.55 -2.36 7.85
CA LYS A 52 16.86 -1.99 7.29
C LYS A 52 17.23 -2.74 6.02
N GLU A 53 16.62 -3.90 5.80
CA GLU A 53 16.76 -4.63 4.55
C GLU A 53 15.84 -4.02 3.49
N HIS A 54 16.29 -4.06 2.24
CA HIS A 54 15.47 -3.62 1.11
C HIS A 54 14.92 -4.81 0.34
N PHE A 55 13.69 -4.66 -0.10
CA PHE A 55 13.10 -5.50 -1.12
C PHE A 55 13.81 -5.22 -2.44
N ILE A 56 14.14 -6.28 -3.18
CA ILE A 56 14.80 -6.16 -4.48
C ILE A 56 13.90 -6.84 -5.50
N LEU A 57 13.49 -6.06 -6.49
CA LEU A 57 12.78 -6.52 -7.66
C LEU A 57 13.75 -7.30 -8.52
N SER A 58 13.46 -8.59 -8.71
CA SER A 58 14.14 -9.37 -9.76
C SER A 58 13.65 -8.85 -11.11
N GLU A 59 14.50 -8.83 -12.15
CA GLU A 59 14.15 -8.33 -13.48
C GLU A 59 12.71 -8.72 -13.85
N PRO A 60 11.78 -7.75 -13.95
CA PRO A 60 10.38 -8.05 -14.15
C PRO A 60 10.24 -8.62 -15.55
N GLY A 61 9.54 -9.75 -15.68
CA GLY A 61 9.17 -10.25 -16.99
C GLY A 61 8.20 -9.29 -17.67
N GLU A 62 8.01 -9.43 -18.99
CA GLU A 62 7.08 -8.58 -19.76
C GLU A 62 5.63 -8.63 -19.24
N ASP A 63 5.26 -9.69 -18.50
CA ASP A 63 3.92 -9.91 -17.94
C ASP A 63 3.81 -9.59 -16.44
N THR A 64 4.85 -9.02 -15.82
CA THR A 64 4.79 -8.67 -14.39
C THR A 64 3.85 -7.49 -14.16
N SER A 65 2.86 -7.66 -13.28
CA SER A 65 1.92 -6.60 -12.88
C SER A 65 2.30 -5.96 -11.54
N VAL A 66 1.81 -4.74 -11.29
CA VAL A 66 1.96 -4.07 -9.99
C VAL A 66 1.32 -4.91 -8.87
N TRP A 67 0.15 -5.50 -9.12
CA TRP A 67 -0.50 -6.39 -8.16
C TRP A 67 0.39 -7.56 -7.76
N HIS A 68 0.96 -8.26 -8.75
CA HIS A 68 1.88 -9.36 -8.52
C HIS A 68 3.09 -8.91 -7.67
N MET A 69 3.68 -7.76 -8.00
CA MET A 69 4.79 -7.21 -7.23
C MET A 69 4.42 -6.82 -5.80
N LEU A 70 3.22 -6.24 -5.60
CA LEU A 70 2.72 -5.95 -4.26
C LEU A 70 2.56 -7.23 -3.43
N VAL A 71 2.15 -8.34 -4.04
CA VAL A 71 2.05 -9.65 -3.35
C VAL A 71 3.42 -10.15 -2.91
N LEU A 72 4.43 -10.08 -3.79
CA LEU A 72 5.80 -10.44 -3.45
C LEU A 72 6.38 -9.55 -2.35
N TYR A 73 6.09 -8.24 -2.42
CA TYR A 73 6.50 -7.28 -1.43
C TYR A 73 5.84 -7.53 -0.06
N ASP A 74 4.54 -7.83 -0.03
CA ASP A 74 3.82 -8.18 1.20
C ASP A 74 4.35 -9.47 1.84
N LEU A 75 4.63 -10.50 1.05
CA LEU A 75 5.28 -11.73 1.56
C LEU A 75 6.64 -11.43 2.20
N TRP A 76 7.42 -10.54 1.59
CA TRP A 76 8.70 -10.09 2.14
C TRP A 76 8.54 -9.29 3.45
N LEU A 77 7.49 -8.46 3.58
CA LEU A 77 7.14 -7.75 4.80
C LEU A 77 6.65 -8.69 5.92
N GLN A 78 5.86 -9.71 5.58
CA GLN A 78 5.32 -10.66 6.56
C GLN A 78 6.42 -11.39 7.33
N ALA A 79 7.52 -11.74 6.64
CA ALA A 79 8.71 -12.31 7.27
C ALA A 79 9.37 -11.38 8.32
N ARG A 80 9.00 -10.08 8.32
CA ARG A 80 9.49 -9.03 9.21
C ARG A 80 8.43 -8.52 10.19
N GLY A 81 7.25 -9.14 10.21
CA GLY A 81 6.14 -8.77 11.11
C GLY A 81 5.32 -7.57 10.63
N TYR A 82 5.33 -7.30 9.33
CA TYR A 82 4.57 -6.24 8.69
C TYR A 82 3.73 -6.77 7.52
N GLU A 83 2.72 -6.00 7.12
CA GLU A 83 1.82 -6.33 6.02
C GLU A 83 1.42 -5.07 5.25
N VAL A 84 1.17 -5.22 3.96
CA VAL A 84 0.54 -4.24 3.10
C VAL A 84 -0.96 -4.23 3.38
N VAL A 85 -1.48 -3.05 3.62
CA VAL A 85 -2.91 -2.77 3.65
C VAL A 85 -3.21 -1.85 2.48
N LEU A 86 -4.01 -2.33 1.54
CA LEU A 86 -4.52 -1.51 0.47
C LEU A 86 -5.75 -0.73 0.95
N TRP A 87 -5.89 0.48 0.45
CA TRP A 87 -7.07 1.29 0.61
C TRP A 87 -7.70 1.47 -0.77
N ASP A 88 -8.81 0.77 -1.00
CA ASP A 88 -9.60 0.90 -2.20
C ASP A 88 -10.35 2.25 -2.18
N ILE A 89 -9.93 3.14 -3.08
CA ILE A 89 -10.51 4.48 -3.25
C ILE A 89 -11.15 4.63 -4.65
N ASP A 90 -11.43 3.52 -5.34
CA ASP A 90 -11.99 3.50 -6.70
C ASP A 90 -11.17 4.37 -7.69
N ALA A 91 -9.85 4.23 -7.62
CA ALA A 91 -8.89 4.93 -8.48
C ALA A 91 -8.06 3.92 -9.28
N ASP A 92 -7.49 4.38 -10.39
CA ASP A 92 -6.57 3.59 -11.23
C ASP A 92 -5.20 3.31 -10.55
N GLN A 93 -5.04 3.71 -9.28
CA GLN A 93 -3.81 3.60 -8.51
C GLN A 93 -3.99 2.65 -7.34
N TYR A 94 -2.93 1.92 -7.02
CA TYR A 94 -2.83 1.16 -5.78
C TYR A 94 -2.37 2.10 -4.66
N THR A 95 -3.33 2.53 -3.84
CA THR A 95 -3.06 3.29 -2.61
C THR A 95 -3.04 2.36 -1.40
N GLY A 96 -2.08 2.54 -0.50
CA GLY A 96 -1.97 1.68 0.67
C GLY A 96 -0.91 2.13 1.66
N PHE A 97 -0.63 1.32 2.66
CA PHE A 97 0.41 1.57 3.65
C PHE A 97 0.91 0.25 4.26
N ILE A 98 2.02 0.34 4.99
CA ILE A 98 2.56 -0.78 5.75
C ILE A 98 2.02 -0.74 7.17
N CYS A 99 1.60 -1.89 7.69
CA CYS A 99 1.07 -2.04 9.03
C CYS A 99 1.80 -3.18 9.74
N ARG A 100 1.98 -3.10 11.06
CA ARG A 100 2.47 -4.25 11.82
C ARG A 100 1.40 -5.35 11.86
N THR A 101 1.82 -6.59 11.64
CA THR A 101 0.93 -7.78 11.68
C THR A 101 0.11 -7.83 12.97
N ASP A 102 0.71 -7.48 14.11
CA ASP A 102 0.06 -7.60 15.42
C ASP A 102 -1.05 -6.55 15.69
N VAL A 103 -1.17 -5.52 14.86
CA VAL A 103 -2.24 -4.50 14.96
C VAL A 103 -3.15 -4.46 13.74
N LEU A 104 -2.91 -5.31 12.73
CA LEU A 104 -3.64 -5.32 11.47
C LEU A 104 -5.15 -5.47 11.66
N ASP A 105 -5.59 -6.49 12.41
CA ASP A 105 -7.02 -6.74 12.65
C ASP A 105 -7.72 -5.55 13.30
N LYS A 106 -7.02 -4.86 14.21
CA LYS A 106 -7.55 -3.65 14.85
C LYS A 106 -7.70 -2.53 13.82
N LEU A 107 -6.68 -2.31 12.99
CA LEU A 107 -6.69 -1.27 11.97
C LEU A 107 -7.82 -1.47 10.96
N LEU A 108 -7.96 -2.69 10.43
CA LEU A 108 -9.04 -3.03 9.49
C LEU A 108 -10.43 -2.83 10.11
N ASN A 109 -10.59 -3.22 11.38
CA ASN A 109 -11.86 -3.03 12.09
C ASN A 109 -12.18 -1.55 12.35
N GLU A 110 -11.20 -0.74 12.76
CA GLU A 110 -11.42 0.69 12.97
C GLU A 110 -11.69 1.42 11.65
N GLY A 111 -10.95 1.13 10.58
CA GLY A 111 -11.23 1.73 9.27
C GLY A 111 -12.61 1.35 8.74
N ARG A 112 -13.06 0.10 8.92
CA ARG A 112 -14.43 -0.30 8.58
C ARG A 112 -15.48 0.54 9.32
N LYS A 113 -15.29 0.81 10.61
CA LYS A 113 -16.21 1.67 11.39
C LYS A 113 -16.22 3.11 10.87
N LEU A 114 -15.11 3.57 10.32
CA LEU A 114 -14.96 4.88 9.68
C LEU A 114 -15.43 4.89 8.20
N GLY A 115 -15.87 3.76 7.66
CA GLY A 115 -16.30 3.65 6.27
C GLY A 115 -15.15 3.65 5.26
N LEU A 116 -13.94 3.32 5.70
CA LEU A 116 -12.76 3.18 4.83
C LEU A 116 -12.71 1.76 4.26
N ALA A 117 -12.57 1.63 2.95
CA ALA A 117 -12.45 0.35 2.25
C ALA A 117 -11.00 -0.15 2.28
N MET A 118 -10.50 -0.40 3.49
CA MET A 118 -9.17 -0.96 3.68
C MET A 118 -9.23 -2.48 3.66
N VAL A 119 -8.32 -3.09 2.90
CA VAL A 119 -8.24 -4.53 2.72
C VAL A 119 -6.80 -5.00 2.91
N LYS A 120 -6.64 -6.18 3.50
CA LYS A 120 -5.38 -6.90 3.44
C LYS A 120 -5.14 -7.31 1.98
N LEU A 121 -3.90 -7.25 1.53
CA LEU A 121 -3.54 -7.76 0.22
C LEU A 121 -3.81 -9.28 0.14
N ASP A 122 -4.58 -9.71 -0.86
CA ASP A 122 -4.89 -11.12 -1.08
C ASP A 122 -3.83 -11.74 -2.00
N HIS A 123 -3.25 -12.86 -1.56
CA HIS A 123 -2.22 -13.59 -2.29
C HIS A 123 -2.80 -14.61 -3.28
N VAL A 124 -4.12 -14.83 -3.27
CA VAL A 124 -4.77 -15.92 -4.00
C VAL A 124 -5.48 -15.45 -5.27
N ASN A 125 -5.78 -14.16 -5.38
CA ASN A 125 -6.48 -13.58 -6.53
C ASN A 125 -5.56 -12.58 -7.23
N GLU A 126 -4.88 -12.99 -8.30
CA GLU A 126 -4.47 -12.06 -9.35
C GLU A 126 -5.77 -11.56 -10.02
N GLN A 127 -6.07 -10.27 -9.89
CA GLN A 127 -7.21 -9.65 -10.59
C GLN A 127 -6.89 -9.43 -12.07
#